data_AF-A0A0B1SFL3-F1
#
_entry.id   AF-A0A0B1SFL3-F1
#
_cell.length_a   1.000
_cell.length_b   1.000
_cell.length_c   1.000
_cell.angle_alpha   90.00
_cell.angle_beta   90.00
_cell.angle_gamma   90.00
#
_symmetry.space_group_name_H-M   'P 1'
#
loop_
_entity.id
_entity.type
_entity.pdbx_description
1 polymer ?
#
loop_
_entity_poly.entity_id
_entity_poly.type
_entity_poly.pdbx_seq_one_letter_code
_entity_poly.pdbx_strand_id
1 'polypeptide(L)'
;LLEVIPDTTNPPPPTTPSPTTAAPVTAPTAPATVPTGFTVAPTVATVATTKATTTCADKLNPSTGVSDCPSMSSYCNVASYYTLMTEQCPKTCGRCSTTSSSTTSTTTCVDKVNPSTGVSDCTKMASYCTNSAYYTLMTEQCPKTCGRCSTTSSSTTTTTSR
;
A
#
# COMPACT_ATOMS: atom_id res chain seq x y z
N LEU A 1 52.10 -20.70 -21.86
CA LEU A 1 50.79 -21.19 -21.41
C LEU A 1 50.04 -19.98 -20.87
N LEU A 2 49.29 -19.29 -21.72
CA LEU A 2 48.48 -18.13 -21.35
C LEU A 2 47.05 -18.50 -21.72
N GLU A 3 46.26 -18.91 -20.75
CA GLU A 3 44.84 -19.22 -20.94
C GLU A 3 44.06 -17.91 -21.09
N VAL A 4 43.38 -17.78 -22.24
CA VAL A 4 42.45 -16.70 -22.53
C VAL A 4 41.14 -17.04 -21.84
N ILE A 5 40.78 -16.27 -20.82
CA ILE A 5 39.51 -16.37 -20.10
C ILE A 5 38.44 -15.67 -20.96
N PRO A 6 37.34 -16.34 -21.39
CA PRO A 6 36.26 -15.66 -22.10
C PRO A 6 35.45 -14.78 -21.14
N ASP A 7 35.28 -13.53 -21.55
CA ASP A 7 34.51 -12.49 -20.87
C ASP A 7 33.00 -12.81 -20.93
N THR A 8 32.39 -13.10 -19.77
CA THR A 8 30.97 -13.46 -19.63
C THR A 8 30.09 -12.28 -19.21
N THR A 9 30.50 -11.03 -19.44
CA THR A 9 29.79 -9.87 -18.86
C THR A 9 28.72 -9.22 -19.74
N ASN A 10 28.46 -9.70 -20.96
CA ASN A 10 27.44 -9.08 -21.82
C ASN A 10 26.21 -9.99 -22.03
N PRO A 11 25.04 -9.66 -21.43
CA PRO A 11 23.80 -10.32 -21.79
C PRO A 11 23.37 -9.95 -23.21
N PRO A 12 22.72 -10.86 -23.96
CA PRO A 12 22.22 -10.55 -25.30
C PRO A 12 21.15 -9.45 -25.24
N PRO A 13 21.07 -8.57 -26.25
CA PRO A 13 20.04 -7.54 -26.32
C PRO A 13 18.64 -8.19 -26.41
N PRO A 14 17.61 -7.57 -25.80
CA PRO A 14 16.24 -8.07 -25.90
C PRO A 14 15.78 -8.01 -27.36
N THR A 15 15.42 -9.17 -27.91
CA THR A 15 14.76 -9.27 -29.21
C THR A 15 13.32 -8.82 -29.07
N THR A 16 13.03 -7.59 -29.47
CA THR A 16 11.67 -7.06 -29.60
C THR A 16 10.91 -7.82 -30.70
N PRO A 17 9.72 -8.38 -30.43
CA PRO A 17 8.86 -8.88 -31.51
C PRO A 17 8.32 -7.72 -32.35
N SER A 18 8.36 -7.93 -33.67
CA SER A 18 7.88 -7.01 -34.69
C SER A 18 6.36 -6.77 -34.57
N PRO A 19 5.84 -5.55 -34.78
CA PRO A 19 4.41 -5.31 -34.78
C PRO A 19 3.77 -5.96 -36.01
N THR A 20 2.97 -7.00 -35.80
CA THR A 20 2.12 -7.55 -36.86
C THR A 20 0.95 -6.60 -37.09
N THR A 21 0.97 -5.96 -38.24
CA THR A 21 -0.10 -5.13 -38.79
C THR A 21 -1.36 -5.98 -38.99
N ALA A 22 -2.37 -5.81 -38.14
CA ALA A 22 -3.71 -6.34 -38.40
C ALA A 22 -4.47 -5.39 -39.32
N ALA A 23 -4.84 -5.89 -40.49
CA ALA A 23 -5.68 -5.22 -41.47
C ALA A 23 -7.13 -5.02 -40.96
N PRO A 24 -7.87 -4.03 -41.49
CA PRO A 24 -9.25 -3.76 -41.07
C PRO A 24 -10.20 -4.75 -41.73
N VAL A 25 -11.07 -5.40 -40.94
CA VAL A 25 -12.17 -6.21 -41.48
C VAL A 25 -13.52 -5.57 -41.16
N THR A 26 -14.30 -5.56 -42.22
CA THR A 26 -15.48 -4.77 -42.53
C THR A 26 -16.70 -5.24 -41.76
N ALA A 27 -17.56 -4.27 -41.42
CA ALA A 27 -18.91 -4.49 -40.90
C ALA A 27 -19.79 -5.29 -41.87
N PRO A 28 -20.73 -6.08 -41.33
CA PRO A 28 -22.02 -6.25 -41.97
C PRO A 28 -23.16 -5.65 -41.12
N THR A 29 -23.84 -4.70 -41.75
CA THR A 29 -25.15 -4.15 -41.41
C THR A 29 -26.24 -5.21 -41.57
N ALA A 30 -27.11 -5.41 -40.58
CA ALA A 30 -28.53 -5.72 -40.81
C ALA A 30 -29.37 -5.54 -39.52
N PRO A 31 -30.62 -5.06 -39.64
CA PRO A 31 -31.46 -4.65 -38.51
C PRO A 31 -32.34 -5.80 -38.01
N ALA A 32 -32.59 -5.87 -36.70
CA ALA A 32 -33.60 -6.75 -36.13
C ALA A 32 -34.30 -6.07 -34.95
N THR A 33 -35.41 -5.43 -35.30
CA THR A 33 -36.73 -5.48 -34.64
C THR A 33 -36.77 -5.52 -33.11
N VAL A 34 -37.30 -4.42 -32.58
CA VAL A 34 -37.77 -4.23 -31.20
C VAL A 34 -38.97 -5.15 -30.90
N PRO A 35 -39.02 -5.80 -29.72
CA PRO A 35 -40.27 -6.02 -29.02
C PRO A 35 -40.36 -5.07 -27.82
N THR A 36 -41.36 -4.18 -27.90
CA THR A 36 -41.90 -3.41 -26.77
C THR A 36 -42.42 -4.35 -25.69
N GLY A 37 -42.00 -4.13 -24.44
CA GLY A 37 -42.74 -4.62 -23.27
C GLY A 37 -41.90 -5.39 -22.25
N PHE A 38 -40.96 -4.70 -21.59
CA PHE A 38 -40.51 -5.11 -20.26
C PHE A 38 -40.39 -3.86 -19.38
N THR A 39 -41.35 -3.72 -18.46
CA THR A 39 -41.26 -2.77 -17.35
C THR A 39 -40.17 -3.27 -16.41
N VAL A 40 -38.92 -2.90 -16.68
CA VAL A 40 -37.81 -3.08 -15.74
C VAL A 40 -37.96 -2.03 -14.65
N ALA A 41 -38.46 -2.47 -13.50
CA ALA A 41 -38.30 -1.72 -12.26
C ALA A 41 -36.81 -1.38 -12.08
N PRO A 42 -36.46 -0.16 -11.67
CA PRO A 42 -35.08 0.15 -11.31
C PRO A 42 -34.74 -0.68 -10.08
N THR A 43 -34.09 -1.83 -10.28
CA THR A 43 -33.36 -2.47 -9.20
C THR A 43 -32.18 -1.55 -8.96
N VAL A 44 -32.37 -0.60 -8.05
CA VAL A 44 -31.30 0.23 -7.51
C VAL A 44 -30.31 -0.77 -6.93
N ALA A 45 -29.27 -1.08 -7.69
CA ALA A 45 -28.10 -1.77 -7.19
C ALA A 45 -27.59 -0.88 -6.06
N THR A 46 -27.99 -1.25 -4.85
CA THR A 46 -27.49 -0.63 -3.64
C THR A 46 -26.01 -0.92 -3.66
N VAL A 47 -25.22 0.08 -4.03
CA VAL A 47 -23.78 0.07 -3.81
C VAL A 47 -23.66 0.05 -2.31
N ALA A 48 -23.60 -1.16 -1.74
CA ALA A 48 -23.28 -1.35 -0.36
C ALA A 48 -21.83 -0.88 -0.24
N THR A 49 -21.65 0.39 0.11
CA THR A 49 -20.43 0.90 0.70
C THR A 49 -20.28 0.16 2.02
N THR A 50 -19.74 -1.05 1.91
CA THR A 50 -19.26 -1.82 3.04
C THR A 50 -18.16 -0.97 3.64
N LYS A 51 -18.47 -0.41 4.80
CA LYS A 51 -17.51 0.12 5.76
C LYS A 51 -16.32 -0.84 5.76
N ALA A 52 -15.20 -0.40 5.18
CA ALA A 52 -14.00 -1.20 5.03
C ALA A 52 -13.55 -1.62 6.43
N THR A 53 -13.91 -2.84 6.81
CA THR A 53 -13.11 -3.56 7.78
C THR A 53 -11.74 -3.69 7.14
N THR A 54 -10.71 -3.53 7.95
CA THR A 54 -9.28 -3.58 7.62
C THR A 54 -8.89 -4.98 7.11
N THR A 55 -9.50 -5.46 6.04
CA THR A 55 -9.19 -6.74 5.42
C THR A 55 -7.95 -6.54 4.58
N CYS A 56 -6.84 -7.14 4.99
CA CYS A 56 -5.70 -7.30 4.12
C CYS A 56 -6.11 -8.11 2.89
N ALA A 57 -6.07 -7.47 1.73
CA ALA A 57 -6.38 -8.07 0.45
C ALA A 57 -5.50 -7.47 -0.63
N ASP A 58 -5.22 -8.25 -1.66
CA ASP A 58 -4.59 -7.76 -2.88
C ASP A 58 -5.56 -6.83 -3.61
N LYS A 59 -5.02 -5.74 -4.16
CA LYS A 59 -5.82 -4.79 -4.92
C LYS A 59 -6.19 -5.40 -6.27
N LEU A 60 -7.36 -4.98 -6.73
CA LEU A 60 -7.88 -5.32 -8.05
C LEU A 60 -7.53 -4.21 -9.02
N ASN A 61 -7.25 -4.60 -10.26
CA ASN A 61 -7.13 -3.65 -11.35
C ASN A 61 -8.50 -2.98 -11.57
N PRO A 62 -8.59 -1.65 -11.53
CA PRO A 62 -9.88 -0.95 -11.61
C PRO A 62 -10.56 -1.10 -12.98
N SER A 63 -9.82 -1.44 -14.02
CA SER A 63 -10.37 -1.61 -15.38
C SER A 63 -10.89 -3.03 -15.65
N THR A 64 -10.33 -4.05 -15.00
CA THR A 64 -10.69 -5.46 -15.24
C THR A 64 -11.36 -6.14 -14.05
N GLY A 65 -11.24 -5.58 -12.85
CA GLY A 65 -11.75 -6.17 -11.61
C GLY A 65 -10.95 -7.40 -11.13
N VAL A 66 -9.81 -7.71 -11.75
CA VAL A 66 -8.96 -8.87 -11.44
C VAL A 66 -7.66 -8.42 -10.79
N SER A 67 -7.10 -9.23 -9.87
CA SER A 67 -5.80 -8.93 -9.27
C SER A 67 -4.64 -9.40 -10.15
N ASP A 68 -3.71 -8.50 -10.45
CA ASP A 68 -2.46 -8.80 -11.16
C ASP A 68 -1.38 -9.38 -10.23
N CYS A 69 -1.63 -9.36 -8.90
CA CYS A 69 -0.67 -9.76 -7.87
C CYS A 69 -0.10 -11.17 -8.01
N PRO A 70 -0.86 -12.23 -8.38
CA PRO A 70 -0.30 -13.58 -8.55
C PRO A 70 0.87 -13.62 -9.54
N SER A 71 0.74 -12.87 -10.64
CA SER A 71 1.77 -12.75 -11.69
C SER A 71 2.98 -11.91 -11.25
N MET A 72 2.84 -11.11 -10.19
CA MET A 72 3.88 -10.21 -9.67
C MET A 72 4.57 -10.72 -8.40
N SER A 73 4.26 -11.93 -7.95
CA SER A 73 4.80 -12.52 -6.72
C SER A 73 6.34 -12.54 -6.64
N SER A 74 7.04 -12.68 -7.76
CA SER A 74 8.51 -12.63 -7.82
C SER A 74 9.09 -11.26 -7.41
N TYR A 75 8.32 -10.19 -7.55
CA TYR A 75 8.75 -8.83 -7.20
C TYR A 75 8.62 -8.54 -5.70
N CYS A 76 8.00 -9.42 -4.90
CA CYS A 76 7.81 -9.19 -3.48
C CYS A 76 9.12 -8.79 -2.79
N ASN A 77 10.23 -9.48 -3.08
CA ASN A 77 11.52 -9.24 -2.42
C ASN A 77 12.51 -8.39 -3.23
N VAL A 78 12.06 -7.80 -4.35
CA VAL A 78 12.90 -6.88 -5.12
C VAL A 78 12.82 -5.50 -4.48
N ALA A 79 13.96 -4.95 -4.05
CA ALA A 79 14.02 -3.70 -3.27
C ALA A 79 13.21 -2.55 -3.91
N SER A 80 13.33 -2.35 -5.21
CA SER A 80 12.62 -1.30 -5.95
C SER A 80 11.10 -1.47 -5.99
N TYR A 81 10.60 -2.69 -5.82
CA TYR A 81 9.17 -3.02 -5.84
C TYR A 81 8.62 -3.38 -4.46
N TYR A 82 9.47 -3.42 -3.44
CA TYR A 82 9.10 -3.88 -2.11
C TYR A 82 7.93 -3.07 -1.53
N THR A 83 8.00 -1.73 -1.59
CA THR A 83 6.92 -0.85 -1.10
C THR A 83 5.66 -1.03 -1.93
N LEU A 84 5.77 -0.98 -3.27
CA LEU A 84 4.64 -1.15 -4.18
C LEU A 84 3.90 -2.47 -3.92
N MET A 85 4.65 -3.57 -3.81
CA MET A 85 4.10 -4.90 -3.56
C MET A 85 3.50 -5.02 -2.14
N THR A 86 4.00 -4.28 -1.17
CA THR A 86 3.42 -4.21 0.18
C THR A 86 2.08 -3.50 0.20
N GLU A 87 1.89 -2.49 -0.65
CA GLU A 87 0.64 -1.72 -0.72
C GLU A 87 -0.40 -2.37 -1.64
N GLN A 88 0.02 -2.84 -2.82
CA GLN A 88 -0.87 -3.36 -3.85
C GLN A 88 -1.17 -4.85 -3.65
N CYS A 89 -0.20 -5.60 -3.13
CA CYS A 89 -0.26 -7.06 -3.06
C CYS A 89 0.10 -7.62 -1.67
N PRO A 90 -0.44 -7.08 -0.57
CA PRO A 90 -0.05 -7.49 0.77
C PRO A 90 -0.43 -8.94 1.08
N LYS A 91 -1.46 -9.50 0.44
CA LYS A 91 -1.80 -10.92 0.59
C LYS A 91 -0.83 -11.80 -0.16
N THR A 92 -0.62 -11.51 -1.44
CA THR A 92 0.28 -12.30 -2.30
C THR A 92 1.71 -12.31 -1.76
N CYS A 93 2.18 -11.20 -1.18
CA CYS A 93 3.51 -11.14 -0.58
C CYS A 93 3.58 -11.61 0.88
N GLY A 94 2.49 -12.10 1.47
CA GLY A 94 2.48 -12.56 2.87
C GLY A 94 2.65 -11.43 3.90
N ARG A 95 2.31 -10.19 3.53
CA ARG A 95 2.49 -8.95 4.31
C ARG A 95 1.24 -8.50 5.04
N CYS A 96 0.20 -9.33 5.11
CA CYS A 96 -1.03 -8.97 5.81
C CYS A 96 -0.86 -8.66 7.29
N SER A 97 0.12 -9.27 7.95
CA SER A 97 0.45 -8.95 9.33
C SER A 97 1.23 -7.64 9.47
N THR A 98 1.83 -7.14 8.39
CA THR A 98 2.66 -5.92 8.37
C THR A 98 1.93 -4.70 7.81
N THR A 99 0.96 -4.90 6.91
CA THR A 99 0.27 -3.79 6.20
C THR A 99 -0.86 -3.17 7.03
N SER A 100 -1.30 -3.80 8.12
CA SER A 100 -2.21 -3.15 9.08
C SER A 100 -1.55 -2.09 9.96
N SER A 101 -0.24 -1.85 9.84
CA SER A 101 0.42 -0.73 10.52
C SER A 101 0.57 0.49 9.61
N SER A 102 -0.54 1.17 9.34
CA SER A 102 -0.51 2.56 9.81
C SER A 102 -0.29 2.38 11.30
N THR A 103 0.90 2.72 11.79
CA THR A 103 1.28 2.64 13.21
C THR A 103 0.37 3.55 14.02
N THR A 104 -0.91 3.20 14.13
CA THR A 104 -1.68 3.33 15.36
C THR A 104 -1.09 2.29 16.30
N SER A 105 0.16 2.54 16.65
CA SER A 105 0.73 2.11 17.89
C SER A 105 -0.23 2.61 18.96
N THR A 106 -1.16 1.75 19.36
CA THR A 106 -1.79 1.85 20.67
C THR A 106 -0.77 1.57 21.78
N THR A 107 0.53 1.57 21.47
CA THR A 107 1.59 1.97 22.39
C THR A 107 1.10 3.20 23.10
N THR A 108 0.66 3.01 24.35
CA THR A 108 0.51 4.07 25.35
C THR A 108 1.56 5.10 25.04
N CYS A 109 1.15 6.30 24.62
CA CYS A 109 2.14 7.28 24.21
C CYS A 109 2.89 7.71 25.48
N VAL A 110 4.05 7.08 25.70
CA VAL A 110 4.89 7.22 26.86
C VAL A 110 6.33 7.21 26.39
N ASP A 111 7.13 8.02 27.05
CA ASP A 111 8.56 7.99 26.86
C ASP A 111 9.10 6.66 27.41
N LYS A 112 9.97 6.02 26.64
CA LYS A 112 10.59 4.78 27.05
C LYS A 112 11.58 5.08 28.19
N VAL A 113 11.70 4.11 29.07
CA VAL A 113 12.67 4.11 30.16
C VAL A 113 13.82 3.17 29.81
N ASN A 114 15.00 3.49 30.30
CA ASN A 114 16.13 2.58 30.21
C ASN A 114 15.81 1.33 31.04
N PRO A 115 15.86 0.11 30.46
CA PRO A 115 15.47 -1.11 31.15
C PRO A 115 16.40 -1.47 32.33
N SER A 116 17.63 -0.96 32.34
CA SER A 116 18.59 -1.21 33.42
C SER A 116 18.43 -0.26 34.60
N THR A 117 17.89 0.95 34.40
CA THR A 117 17.75 1.96 35.47
C THR A 117 16.31 2.30 35.81
N GLY A 118 15.35 1.96 34.94
CA GLY A 118 13.94 2.32 35.08
C GLY A 118 13.64 3.81 34.87
N VAL A 119 14.62 4.61 34.44
CA VAL A 119 14.49 6.07 34.27
C VAL A 119 14.43 6.45 32.80
N SER A 120 13.62 7.44 32.44
CA SER A 120 13.60 8.01 31.09
C SER A 120 14.59 9.16 30.96
N ASP A 121 15.45 9.09 29.96
CA ASP A 121 16.40 10.16 29.62
C ASP A 121 15.80 11.19 28.64
N CYS A 122 14.55 11.00 28.22
CA CYS A 122 13.91 11.80 27.17
C CYS A 122 13.87 13.31 27.48
N THR A 123 13.64 13.69 28.73
CA THR A 123 13.65 15.10 29.16
C THR A 123 14.99 15.78 28.93
N LYS A 124 16.11 15.08 29.12
CA LYS A 124 17.46 15.58 28.83
C LYS A 124 17.75 15.65 27.34
N MET A 125 17.06 14.81 26.56
CA MET A 125 17.24 14.67 25.11
C MET A 125 16.23 15.48 24.28
N ALA A 126 15.42 16.33 24.91
CA ALA A 126 14.36 17.09 24.23
C ALA A 126 14.88 17.98 23.08
N SER A 127 16.11 18.47 23.16
CA SER A 127 16.74 19.25 22.07
C SER A 127 16.96 18.44 20.79
N TYR A 128 17.01 17.10 20.87
CA TYR A 128 17.13 16.24 19.70
C TYR A 128 15.80 16.03 18.96
N CYS A 129 14.67 16.46 19.54
CA CYS A 129 13.35 16.35 18.89
C CYS A 129 13.24 17.16 17.58
N THR A 130 14.13 18.12 17.33
CA THR A 130 14.14 18.87 16.05
C THR A 130 15.34 18.52 15.17
N ASN A 131 16.25 17.67 15.65
CA ASN A 131 17.42 17.25 14.90
C ASN A 131 17.06 16.11 13.95
N SER A 132 17.21 16.33 12.64
CA SER A 132 16.87 15.34 11.61
C SER A 132 17.55 13.98 11.78
N ALA A 133 18.81 13.95 12.25
CA ALA A 133 19.55 12.71 12.46
C ALA A 133 18.96 11.85 13.59
N TYR A 134 18.32 12.50 14.57
CA TYR A 134 17.72 11.84 15.74
C TYR A 134 16.20 11.81 15.67
N TYR A 135 15.61 12.31 14.58
CA TYR A 135 14.16 12.44 14.45
C TYR A 135 13.47 11.09 14.65
N THR A 136 13.86 10.06 13.91
CA THR A 136 13.24 8.72 14.03
C THR A 136 13.42 8.12 15.42
N LEU A 137 14.65 8.19 15.97
CA LEU A 137 14.97 7.70 17.32
C LEU A 137 14.07 8.37 18.38
N MET A 138 13.92 9.69 18.29
CA MET A 138 13.11 10.47 19.22
C MET A 138 11.60 10.21 19.06
N THR A 139 11.13 9.84 17.87
CA THR A 139 9.74 9.41 17.67
C THR A 139 9.47 8.07 18.37
N GLU A 140 10.44 7.16 18.37
CA GLU A 140 10.27 5.82 18.93
C GLU A 140 10.54 5.74 20.43
N GLN A 141 11.51 6.51 20.92
CA GLN A 141 11.96 6.48 22.31
C GLN A 141 11.27 7.53 23.17
N CYS A 142 11.01 8.70 22.59
CA CYS A 142 10.53 9.87 23.32
C CYS A 142 9.29 10.52 22.67
N PRO A 143 8.27 9.75 22.24
CA PRO A 143 7.12 10.30 21.53
C PRO A 143 6.36 11.33 22.36
N LYS A 144 6.37 11.20 23.69
CA LYS A 144 5.71 12.15 24.60
C LYS A 144 6.51 13.43 24.74
N THR A 145 7.79 13.31 25.08
CA THR A 145 8.67 14.47 25.24
C THR A 145 8.76 15.29 23.95
N CYS A 146 8.75 14.64 22.78
CA CYS A 146 8.79 15.33 21.49
C CYS A 146 7.42 15.78 20.95
N GLY A 147 6.33 15.56 21.69
CA GLY A 147 4.98 15.97 21.25
C GLY A 147 4.46 15.21 20.04
N ARG A 148 4.96 13.99 19.80
CA ARG A 148 4.63 13.13 18.66
C ARG A 148 3.63 12.03 19.00
N CYS A 149 2.97 12.14 20.15
CA CYS A 149 1.77 11.39 20.43
C CYS A 149 0.71 11.76 19.39
N SER A 150 0.42 10.85 18.47
CA SER A 150 -0.81 10.94 17.68
C SER A 150 -1.98 10.70 18.62
N THR A 151 -2.42 11.75 19.31
CA THR A 151 -3.76 11.75 19.87
C THR A 151 -4.68 11.77 18.66
N THR A 152 -5.34 10.64 18.37
CA THR A 152 -6.72 10.75 17.89
C THR A 152 -7.46 11.46 19.01
N SER A 153 -7.37 12.79 19.02
CA SER A 153 -8.30 13.63 19.72
C SER A 153 -9.61 13.36 19.02
N SER A 154 -10.38 12.40 19.55
CA SER A 154 -11.82 12.59 19.62
C SER A 154 -12.01 13.85 20.45
N SER A 155 -11.83 15.00 19.80
CA SER A 155 -12.47 16.24 20.12
C SER A 155 -13.96 15.94 19.94
N THR A 156 -14.55 15.28 20.94
CA THR A 156 -15.97 15.37 21.16
C THR A 156 -16.19 16.83 21.49
N THR A 157 -16.48 17.61 20.47
CA THR A 157 -17.08 18.93 20.60
C THR A 157 -18.40 18.70 21.32
N THR A 158 -18.37 18.68 22.65
CA THR A 158 -19.56 18.84 23.46
C THR A 158 -19.98 20.29 23.28
N THR A 159 -20.72 20.54 22.19
CA THR A 159 -21.57 21.72 22.04
C THR A 159 -22.67 21.60 23.09
N THR A 160 -22.39 22.06 24.31
CA THR A 160 -23.43 22.37 25.28
C THR A 160 -24.07 23.68 24.83
N SER A 161 -25.17 23.57 24.08
CA SER A 161 -26.11 24.66 23.88
C SER A 161 -26.98 24.76 25.14
N ARG A 162 -27.02 25.95 25.73
CA ARG A 162 -28.02 26.36 26.72
C ARG A 162 -28.43 27.79 26.44
#